data_AF-A0A821P1S0-F1
#
_entry.id   AF-A0A821P1S0-F1
#
_cell.length_a   1.000
_cell.length_b   1.000
_cell.length_c   1.000
_cell.angle_alpha   90.00
_cell.angle_beta   90.00
_cell.angle_gamma   90.00
#
_symmetry.space_group_name_H-M   'P 1'
#
loop_
_entity.id
_entity.type
_entity.pdbx_description
1 polymer ?
#
loop_
_entity_poly.entity_id
_entity_poly.type
_entity_poly.pdbx_seq_one_letter_code
_entity_poly.pdbx_strand_id
1 'polypeptide(L)' 'YADPVADLLDPNHIFRSRLFRDSCTYYNGNYIKDLSRLGRNTRKVIIIDNSPLSYLFHQDNAVMLK' A
#
# COMPACT_ATOMS: atom_id res chain seq x y z
N TYR A 1 -0.82 -15.34 0.98
CA TYR A 1 -1.69 -15.45 -0.22
C TYR A 1 -1.10 -14.72 -1.41
N ALA A 2 -0.65 -13.47 -1.26
CA ALA A 2 -0.18 -12.68 -2.39
C ALA A 2 1.25 -13.00 -2.85
N ASP A 3 2.04 -13.76 -2.07
CA ASP A 3 3.44 -14.08 -2.42
C ASP A 3 3.61 -14.74 -3.80
N PRO A 4 2.83 -15.76 -4.20
CA PRO A 4 3.01 -16.38 -5.53
C PRO A 4 2.78 -15.40 -6.69
N VAL A 5 1.85 -14.45 -6.54
CA VAL A 5 1.60 -13.42 -7.56
C VAL A 5 2.72 -12.38 -7.56
N ALA A 6 3.21 -11.99 -6.38
CA ALA A 6 4.34 -11.09 -6.26
C ALA A 6 5.62 -11.69 -6.85
N ASP A 7 5.85 -13.00 -6.67
CA ASP A 7 6.99 -13.72 -7.26
C ASP A 7 6.90 -13.77 -8.78
N LEU A 8 5.69 -13.99 -9.33
CA LEU A 8 5.47 -13.95 -10.79
C LEU A 8 5.71 -12.55 -11.39
N LEU A 9 5.28 -11.50 -10.69
CA LEU A 9 5.39 -10.11 -11.16
C LEU A 9 6.80 -9.52 -10.99
N ASP A 10 7.61 -10.06 -10.09
CA ASP A 10 8.92 -9.52 -9.74
C ASP A 10 10.07 -10.51 -9.97
N PRO A 11 10.29 -10.98 -11.21
CA PRO A 11 11.35 -11.96 -11.51
C PRO A 11 12.76 -11.42 -11.28
N ASN A 12 12.92 -10.10 -11.17
CA ASN A 12 14.20 -9.42 -10.96
C ASN A 12 14.39 -8.90 -9.53
N HIS A 13 13.50 -9.26 -8.58
CA HIS A 13 13.58 -8.84 -7.18
C HIS A 13 13.68 -7.30 -6.96
N ILE A 14 12.93 -6.54 -7.74
CA ILE A 14 12.81 -5.08 -7.69
C ILE A 14 12.03 -4.64 -6.43
N PHE A 15 11.11 -5.45 -5.92
CA PHE A 15 10.35 -5.13 -4.72
C PHE A 15 11.26 -5.10 -3.50
N ARG A 16 11.50 -3.89 -2.96
CA ARG A 16 12.31 -3.73 -1.75
C ARG A 16 11.65 -4.29 -0.49
N SER A 17 10.32 -4.38 -0.48
CA SER A 17 9.53 -4.81 0.68
C SER A 17 8.17 -5.28 0.21
N ARG A 18 7.62 -6.28 0.90
CA ARG A 18 6.25 -6.78 0.68
C ARG A 18 5.47 -6.61 1.97
N LEU A 19 4.41 -5.82 1.91
CA LEU A 19 3.51 -5.57 3.03
C LEU A 19 2.14 -6.11 2.67
N PHE A 20 1.48 -6.73 3.65
CA PHE A 20 0.19 -7.38 3.46
C PHE A 20 -0.85 -6.85 4.43
N ARG A 21 -2.01 -7.50 4.49
CA ARG A 21 -3.15 -7.06 5.30
C ARG A 21 -2.79 -6.83 6.77
N ASP A 22 -1.91 -7.66 7.33
CA ASP A 22 -1.48 -7.56 8.74
C ASP A 22 -0.67 -6.28 9.02
N SER A 23 -0.14 -5.63 7.97
CA SER A 23 0.55 -4.36 8.07
C SER A 23 -0.40 -3.15 8.02
N CYS A 24 -1.66 -3.34 7.64
CA CYS A 24 -2.65 -2.26 7.56
C CYS A 24 -3.11 -1.82 8.95
N THR A 25 -3.56 -0.57 9.05
CA THR A 25 -4.26 -0.04 10.22
C THR A 25 -5.75 -0.37 10.09
N TYR A 26 -6.32 -1.05 11.09
CA TYR A 26 -7.75 -1.31 11.11
C TYR A 26 -8.51 -0.12 11.72
N TYR A 27 -9.39 0.49 10.95
CA TYR A 27 -10.13 1.70 11.33
C TYR A 27 -11.55 1.66 10.77
N ASN A 28 -12.54 1.83 11.63
CA ASN A 28 -13.97 1.85 11.27
C ASN A 28 -14.39 0.71 10.32
N GLY A 29 -13.98 -0.53 10.62
CA GLY A 29 -14.32 -1.70 9.80
C GLY A 29 -13.48 -1.89 8.53
N ASN A 30 -12.50 -1.01 8.27
CA ASN A 30 -11.71 -0.99 7.05
C ASN A 30 -10.22 -1.18 7.33
N TYR A 31 -9.50 -1.73 6.35
CA TYR A 31 -8.05 -1.84 6.39
C TYR A 31 -7.43 -0.69 5.59
N ILE A 32 -6.79 0.24 6.30
CA ILE A 32 -6.14 1.41 5.73
C ILE A 32 -4.63 1.15 5.61
N LYS A 33 -4.07 1.44 4.44
CA LYS A 33 -2.64 1.41 4.15
C LYS A 33 -2.04 2.74 4.61
N ASP A 34 -1.82 2.86 5.91
CA ASP A 34 -1.30 4.08 6.53
C ASP A 34 0.18 4.31 6.17
N LEU A 35 0.42 5.25 5.25
CA LEU A 35 1.75 5.58 4.73
C LEU A 35 2.70 6.15 5.80
N SER A 36 2.16 6.69 6.91
CA SER A 36 2.99 7.22 8.01
C SER A 36 3.81 6.12 8.70
N ARG A 37 3.35 4.86 8.61
CA ARG A 37 4.00 3.69 9.21
C ARG A 37 5.15 3.11 8.38
N LEU A 38 5.42 3.67 7.20
CA LEU A 38 6.48 3.19 6.30
C LEU A 38 7.90 3.62 6.71
N GLY A 39 8.06 4.39 7.80
CA GLY A 39 9.36 4.85 8.30
C GLY A 39 10.10 5.78 7.32
N ARG A 40 9.37 6.47 6.44
CA ARG A 40 9.92 7.38 5.43
C ARG A 40 9.05 8.62 5.28
N ASN A 41 9.62 9.69 4.73
CA ASN A 41 8.89 10.94 4.51
C ASN A 41 7.73 10.72 3.52
N THR A 42 6.50 10.86 3.99
CA THR A 42 5.28 10.66 3.19
C THR A 42 5.16 11.62 2.01
N ARG A 43 5.77 12.81 2.06
CA ARG A 43 5.82 13.75 0.91
C ARG A 43 6.57 13.19 -0.31
N LYS A 44 7.33 12.10 -0.13
CA LYS A 44 8.08 11.41 -1.20
C LYS A 44 7.48 10.02 -1.50
N VAL A 45 6.24 9.77 -1.10
CA VAL A 45 5.54 8.50 -1.30
C VAL A 45 4.28 8.73 -2.10
N ILE A 46 4.00 7.84 -3.04
CA ILE A 46 2.74 7.78 -3.76
C ILE A 46 2.15 6.38 -3.53
N ILE A 47 0.83 6.29 -3.44
CA ILE A 47 0.11 5.02 -3.44
C ILE A 47 -0.77 4.93 -4.69
N ILE A 48 -0.74 3.76 -5.33
CA ILE A 48 -1.59 3.44 -6.48
C ILE A 48 -2.55 2.34 -6.01
N ASP A 49 -3.85 2.66 -5.98
CA ASP A 49 -4.88 1.75 -5.48
C ASP A 49 -6.23 2.10 -6.13
N ASN A 50 -7.10 1.10 -6.27
CA ASN A 50 -8.44 1.26 -6.83
C ASN A 50 -9.53 1.50 -5.77
N SER A 51 -9.19 1.43 -4.47
CA SER A 51 -10.14 1.64 -3.37
C SER A 51 -9.79 2.89 -2.56
N PRO A 52 -10.63 3.95 -2.59
CA PRO A 52 -10.43 5.16 -1.80
C PRO A 52 -10.30 4.94 -0.29
N LEU A 53 -10.93 3.89 0.24
CA LEU A 53 -10.84 3.56 1.66
C LEU A 53 -9.43 3.06 2.04
N SER A 54 -8.70 2.44 1.11
CA SER A 54 -7.35 1.93 1.37
C SER A 54 -6.34 3.04 1.69
N TYR A 55 -6.56 4.27 1.22
CA TYR A 55 -5.65 5.41 1.42
C TYR A 55 -6.34 6.59 2.11
N LEU A 56 -7.38 6.33 2.90
CA LEU A 56 -8.19 7.35 3.57
C LEU A 56 -7.37 8.40 4.34
N PHE A 57 -6.25 8.01 4.95
CA PHE A 57 -5.38 8.90 5.73
C PHE A 57 -4.39 9.73 4.90
N HIS A 58 -4.20 9.40 3.61
CA HIS A 58 -3.19 10.00 2.74
C HIS A 58 -3.74 10.20 1.32
N GLN A 59 -4.90 10.86 1.21
CA GLN A 59 -5.59 11.08 -0.08
C GLN A 59 -4.73 11.86 -1.08
N ASP A 60 -3.96 12.85 -0.62
CA ASP A 60 -3.07 13.65 -1.46
C ASP A 60 -1.92 12.84 -2.08
N ASN A 61 -1.60 11.68 -1.50
CA ASN A 61 -0.57 10.78 -2.00
C ASN A 61 -1.13 9.75 -3.01
N ALA A 62 -2.44 9.72 -3.25
CA ALA A 62 -3.08 8.66 -4.00
C ALA A 62 -3.22 8.99 -5.49
N VAL A 63 -2.89 8.01 -6.32
CA VAL A 63 -3.26 7.96 -7.72
C VAL A 63 -4.30 6.86 -7.89
N MET A 64 -5.55 7.27 -8.11
CA MET A 64 -6.67 6.33 -8.25
C MET A 64 -6.64 5.64 -9.62
N LEU A 65 -6.72 4.31 -9.62
CA LEU A 65 -6.94 3.53 -10.83
C LEU A 65 -8.43 3.50 -11.19
N LYS A 66 -8.72 3.54 -12.49
CA LYS A 66 -10.07 3.39 -13.04
C LYS A 66 -10.50 1.92 -13.07
#